data_AF-A0A9Q0Q2Z8-F1
#
_entry.id   AF-A0A9Q0Q2Z8-F1
#
_cell.length_a   1.000
_cell.length_b   1.000
_cell.length_c   1.000
_cell.angle_alpha   90.00
_cell.angle_beta   90.00
_cell.angle_gamma   90.00
#
_symmetry.space_group_name_H-M   'P 1'
#
loop_
_entity.id
_entity.type
_entity.pdbx_description
1 polymer ?
#
loop_
_entity_poly.entity_id
_entity_poly.type
_entity_poly.pdbx_seq_one_letter_code
_entity_poly.pdbx_strand_id
1 'polypeptide(L)'
;MARIIPMVSSSIRPSPSLTCSLFMFCNTCAPSRRFAYLATAAPQSHFFGLKASSKIRRGEGRTIATGNMAQASTAATQESLFDWVKKDKRRMLHVVYRVGDLDRTIKFYTECIGMKLLRKRDIPEERYTNAFLGYGPEDSHFVIELTYNYGIDSYDIGAGFGHFGIAVEDVAKTVELIKAKGGKVNREPGPVKGGSTVIAFVEDPDGYKFELLERGPTPEPLCQVMLRVGDLDRSISFYEKAFGMDLLCKRDNPEYKYTTAMIGYGSEDKNCVLELTYNYGITEYDKGNAYAQIAIGTNDVYRTAEAVKNFGGKVTREPGPLPGINTKITACLDPDGWKTVFVDNIDFLKELE
;
A
#
# COMPACT_ATOMS: atom_id res chain seq x y z
N MET A 1 19.32 10.88 -14.54
CA MET A 1 19.81 10.86 -13.13
C MET A 1 18.77 11.61 -12.28
N ALA A 2 18.12 11.07 -11.25
CA ALA A 2 18.37 9.88 -10.45
C ALA A 2 17.11 9.30 -9.77
N ARG A 3 17.02 7.98 -9.82
CA ARG A 3 16.55 6.92 -8.91
C ARG A 3 15.14 7.07 -8.33
N ILE A 4 14.15 6.59 -9.09
CA ILE A 4 13.03 5.86 -8.49
C ILE A 4 13.53 4.42 -8.29
N ILE A 5 13.80 4.05 -7.05
CA ILE A 5 14.44 2.78 -6.66
C ILE A 5 13.72 1.57 -7.31
N PRO A 6 14.37 0.83 -8.23
CA PRO A 6 14.02 -0.56 -8.47
C PRO A 6 14.76 -1.40 -7.42
N MET A 7 14.04 -2.16 -6.59
CA MET A 7 14.69 -3.14 -5.74
C MET A 7 15.11 -4.36 -6.56
N VAL A 8 16.32 -4.81 -6.21
CA VAL A 8 17.08 -5.97 -6.67
C VAL A 8 16.21 -7.23 -6.72
N SER A 9 16.15 -7.89 -7.88
CA SER A 9 15.64 -9.26 -8.01
C SER A 9 16.61 -10.23 -7.33
N SER A 10 16.15 -10.98 -6.33
CA SER A 10 16.85 -12.15 -5.81
C SER A 10 16.83 -13.27 -6.86
N SER A 11 17.91 -13.39 -7.62
CA SER A 11 18.12 -14.51 -8.54
C SER A 11 18.38 -15.80 -7.76
N ILE A 12 17.34 -16.61 -7.55
CA ILE A 12 17.49 -18.01 -7.19
C ILE A 12 17.72 -18.78 -8.49
N ARG A 13 18.95 -19.28 -8.69
CA ARG A 13 19.25 -20.24 -9.76
C ARG A 13 18.61 -21.60 -9.42
N PRO A 14 18.00 -22.29 -10.40
CA PRO A 14 17.60 -23.68 -10.22
C PRO A 14 18.83 -24.60 -10.30
N SER A 15 18.96 -25.52 -9.35
CA SER A 15 19.86 -26.67 -9.42
C SER A 15 19.19 -27.79 -10.24
N PRO A 16 19.94 -28.54 -11.07
CA PRO A 16 19.37 -29.61 -11.87
C PRO A 16 19.16 -30.89 -11.06
N SER A 17 18.03 -31.54 -11.31
CA SER A 17 17.65 -32.88 -10.87
C SER A 17 18.54 -33.96 -11.51
N LEU A 18 19.01 -34.91 -10.68
CA LEU A 18 19.51 -36.21 -11.11
C LEU A 18 18.87 -37.29 -10.23
N THR A 19 18.38 -38.33 -10.89
CA THR A 19 17.63 -39.48 -10.38
C THR A 19 18.52 -40.68 -10.05
N CYS A 20 18.04 -41.53 -9.13
CA CYS A 20 18.41 -42.97 -8.92
C CYS A 20 19.81 -43.28 -8.33
N SER A 21 20.07 -44.23 -7.41
CA SER A 21 19.35 -45.40 -6.85
C SER A 21 20.00 -45.86 -5.52
N LEU A 22 19.26 -46.72 -4.78
CA LEU A 22 19.59 -47.56 -3.61
C LEU A 22 21.06 -47.92 -3.28
N PHE A 23 21.40 -48.00 -1.98
CA PHE A 23 21.79 -49.25 -1.27
C PHE A 23 21.87 -49.07 0.27
N MET A 24 21.32 -50.03 1.02
CA MET A 24 21.48 -50.21 2.48
C MET A 24 22.90 -50.70 2.84
N PHE A 25 23.41 -50.34 4.03
CA PHE A 25 23.79 -51.30 5.10
C PHE A 25 24.15 -50.58 6.42
N CYS A 26 23.90 -51.30 7.51
CA CYS A 26 23.91 -50.92 8.92
C CYS A 26 25.27 -51.20 9.59
N ASN A 27 25.72 -50.40 10.59
CA ASN A 27 26.06 -50.86 11.96
C ASN A 27 26.75 -49.82 12.87
N THR A 28 26.07 -49.55 13.99
CA THR A 28 26.49 -49.56 15.43
C THR A 28 27.77 -48.92 16.00
N CYS A 29 27.53 -48.33 17.20
CA CYS A 29 28.36 -48.23 18.43
C CYS A 29 29.22 -46.97 18.73
N ALA A 30 28.80 -46.25 19.79
CA ALA A 30 29.60 -45.40 20.69
C ALA A 30 30.42 -46.27 21.70
N PRO A 31 31.11 -45.80 22.78
CA PRO A 31 31.26 -44.43 23.34
C PRO A 31 32.64 -44.03 23.99
N SER A 32 32.75 -42.74 24.38
CA SER A 32 33.37 -42.16 25.61
C SER A 32 34.89 -42.12 25.93
N ARG A 33 35.37 -40.92 26.35
CA ARG A 33 36.21 -40.51 27.55
C ARG A 33 37.04 -39.25 27.22
N ARG A 34 36.77 -38.05 27.80
CA ARG A 34 37.21 -37.42 29.08
C ARG A 34 38.73 -37.38 29.37
N PHE A 35 39.33 -36.17 29.50
CA PHE A 35 39.67 -35.48 30.77
C PHE A 35 40.47 -34.16 30.59
N ALA A 36 40.19 -33.18 31.49
CA ALA A 36 41.06 -32.18 32.18
C ALA A 36 41.95 -31.18 31.41
N TYR A 37 42.38 -30.01 31.90
CA TYR A 37 42.00 -28.97 32.90
C TYR A 37 43.18 -27.97 32.85
N LEU A 38 42.97 -26.64 32.94
CA LEU A 38 43.82 -25.68 33.68
C LEU A 38 43.24 -24.26 33.62
N ALA A 39 43.28 -23.59 34.77
CA ALA A 39 42.67 -22.31 35.09
C ALA A 39 43.73 -21.24 35.45
N THR A 40 43.26 -20.09 35.95
CA THR A 40 43.93 -18.92 36.60
C THR A 40 44.12 -17.70 35.67
N ALA A 41 43.92 -16.43 36.07
CA ALA A 41 43.64 -15.80 37.36
C ALA A 41 42.94 -14.41 37.16
N ALA A 42 42.30 -13.92 38.23
CA ALA A 42 41.92 -12.51 38.45
C ALA A 42 42.86 -11.86 39.48
N PRO A 43 42.90 -10.52 39.61
CA PRO A 43 43.41 -9.86 40.81
C PRO A 43 42.31 -9.12 41.61
N GLN A 44 42.43 -9.19 42.94
CA GLN A 44 41.72 -8.40 43.95
C GLN A 44 42.64 -7.30 44.51
N SER A 45 42.05 -6.16 44.91
CA SER A 45 42.17 -5.44 46.20
C SER A 45 41.78 -3.96 45.99
N HIS A 46 41.21 -3.15 46.90
CA HIS A 46 41.15 -3.12 48.36
C HIS A 46 39.81 -2.54 48.87
N PHE A 47 39.42 -2.98 50.06
CA PHE A 47 38.41 -2.40 50.94
C PHE A 47 38.97 -1.22 51.75
N PHE A 48 38.18 -0.17 51.95
CA PHE A 48 38.15 0.60 53.21
C PHE A 48 36.69 1.03 53.48
N GLY A 49 36.13 0.55 54.59
CA GLY A 49 34.82 0.96 55.08
C GLY A 49 34.92 2.06 56.12
N LEU A 50 33.82 2.82 56.31
CA LEU A 50 33.49 3.46 57.58
C LEU A 50 31.99 3.84 57.65
N LYS A 51 31.29 3.05 58.48
CA LYS A 51 30.18 3.33 59.40
C LYS A 51 28.98 4.21 58.98
N ALA A 52 27.82 3.55 59.11
CA ALA A 52 26.49 4.12 59.20
C ALA A 52 26.26 4.97 60.47
N SER A 53 25.33 5.93 60.38
CA SER A 53 24.51 6.34 61.52
C SER A 53 23.11 6.75 61.06
N SER A 54 22.12 6.20 61.76
CA SER A 54 20.68 6.34 61.58
C SER A 54 20.15 7.63 62.20
N LYS A 55 19.27 8.36 61.50
CA LYS A 55 18.19 9.14 62.14
C LYS A 55 16.91 9.11 61.31
N ILE A 56 15.88 8.54 61.94
CA ILE A 56 14.47 8.56 61.54
C ILE A 56 13.91 9.95 61.82
N ARG A 57 13.18 10.53 60.86
CA ARG A 57 12.15 11.54 61.13
C ARG A 57 10.96 11.30 60.21
N ARG A 58 9.80 11.02 60.83
CA ARG A 58 8.46 10.97 60.22
C ARG A 58 8.15 12.28 59.50
N GLY A 59 7.63 12.17 58.28
CA GLY A 59 6.89 13.20 57.57
C GLY A 59 5.81 12.50 56.74
N GLU A 60 4.56 12.81 57.02
CA GLU A 60 3.38 12.23 56.39
C GLU A 60 3.23 12.65 54.93
N GLY A 61 2.89 11.68 54.08
CA GLY A 61 1.85 11.79 53.06
C GLY A 61 1.95 12.90 52.00
N ARG A 62 2.65 12.60 50.90
CA ARG A 62 2.14 12.92 49.55
C ARG A 62 2.76 11.99 48.52
N THR A 63 2.10 10.86 48.27
CA THR A 63 2.40 10.02 47.11
C THR A 63 1.96 10.79 45.87
N ILE A 64 2.88 11.50 45.22
CA ILE A 64 2.65 12.03 43.88
C ILE A 64 2.66 10.81 42.96
N ALA A 65 1.50 10.53 42.37
CA ALA A 65 1.36 9.54 41.31
C ALA A 65 2.20 9.98 40.10
N THR A 66 3.41 9.43 39.99
CA THR A 66 4.32 9.65 38.84
C THR A 66 3.96 8.81 37.61
N GLY A 67 2.78 8.18 37.60
CA GLY A 67 2.33 7.29 36.52
C GLY A 67 1.53 7.93 35.38
N ASN A 68 1.02 9.17 35.52
CA ASN A 68 0.04 9.72 34.58
C ASN A 68 0.57 10.78 33.59
N MET A 69 1.73 11.41 33.85
CA MET A 69 2.19 12.52 33.00
C MET A 69 2.66 12.09 31.61
N ALA A 70 3.33 10.95 31.49
CA ALA A 70 3.84 10.45 30.20
C ALA A 70 2.72 9.92 29.29
N GLN A 71 1.69 9.29 29.86
CA GLN A 71 0.51 8.87 29.10
C GLN A 71 -0.36 10.06 28.68
N ALA A 72 -0.57 11.04 29.58
CA ALA A 72 -1.30 12.26 29.25
C ALA A 72 -0.59 13.11 28.19
N SER A 73 0.75 13.21 28.23
CA SER A 73 1.51 13.93 27.20
C SER A 73 1.46 13.23 25.84
N THR A 74 1.54 11.90 25.82
CA THR A 74 1.48 11.11 24.58
C THR A 74 0.08 11.13 23.95
N ALA A 75 -0.97 11.08 24.78
CA ALA A 75 -2.34 11.22 24.31
C ALA A 75 -2.60 12.61 23.70
N ALA A 76 -2.13 13.67 24.36
CA ALA A 76 -2.25 15.04 23.85
C ALA A 76 -1.49 15.25 22.53
N THR A 77 -0.31 14.64 22.36
CA THR A 77 0.43 14.71 21.08
C THR A 77 -0.27 13.94 19.97
N GLN A 78 -0.84 12.76 20.27
CA GLN A 78 -1.62 11.99 19.29
C GLN A 78 -2.90 12.69 18.87
N GLU A 79 -3.62 13.33 19.80
CA GLU A 79 -4.80 14.14 19.50
C GLU A 79 -4.44 15.31 18.58
N SER A 80 -3.35 16.02 18.89
CA SER A 80 -2.86 17.11 18.04
C SER A 80 -2.43 16.67 16.63
N LEU A 81 -1.93 15.43 16.51
CA LEU A 81 -1.48 14.86 15.23
C LEU A 81 -2.67 14.38 14.40
N PHE A 82 -3.66 13.73 15.03
CA PHE A 82 -4.90 13.33 14.37
C PHE A 82 -5.66 14.56 13.85
N ASP A 83 -5.75 15.62 14.66
CA ASP A 83 -6.33 16.90 14.25
C ASP A 83 -5.62 17.50 13.03
N TRP A 84 -4.29 17.41 12.99
CA TRP A 84 -3.52 17.87 11.84
C TRP A 84 -3.82 17.01 10.60
N VAL A 85 -3.81 15.68 10.74
CA VAL A 85 -4.11 14.75 9.64
C VAL A 85 -5.47 15.06 9.01
N LYS A 86 -6.49 15.35 9.83
CA LYS A 86 -7.84 15.71 9.37
C LYS A 86 -7.93 17.10 8.72
N LYS A 87 -7.02 18.03 9.03
CA LYS A 87 -6.99 19.39 8.46
C LYS A 87 -6.09 19.52 7.24
N ASP A 88 -5.19 18.56 7.02
CA ASP A 88 -4.28 18.59 5.88
C ASP A 88 -5.05 18.42 4.56
N LYS A 89 -4.57 19.10 3.50
CA LYS A 89 -5.19 19.02 2.18
C LYS A 89 -4.63 17.82 1.43
N ARG A 90 -5.30 16.68 1.57
CA ARG A 90 -4.95 15.43 0.90
C ARG A 90 -5.70 15.27 -0.42
N ARG A 91 -5.08 14.57 -1.37
CA ARG A 91 -5.71 14.21 -2.65
C ARG A 91 -5.14 12.90 -3.17
N MET A 92 -5.98 12.01 -3.66
CA MET A 92 -5.54 10.84 -4.44
C MET A 92 -4.95 11.35 -5.76
N LEU A 93 -3.68 11.06 -6.04
CA LEU A 93 -2.99 11.58 -7.23
C LEU A 93 -3.03 10.57 -8.38
N HIS A 94 -2.46 9.39 -8.13
CA HIS A 94 -2.43 8.32 -9.11
C HIS A 94 -2.22 6.96 -8.47
N VAL A 95 -2.55 5.91 -9.22
CA VAL A 95 -2.13 4.54 -8.92
C VAL A 95 -0.99 4.13 -9.83
N VAL A 96 0.03 3.49 -9.27
CA VAL A 96 1.19 2.99 -10.00
C VAL A 96 1.11 1.48 -10.10
N TYR A 97 1.23 0.95 -11.31
CA TYR A 97 1.35 -0.49 -11.55
C TYR A 97 2.10 -0.79 -12.84
N ARG A 98 2.50 -2.05 -12.99
CA ARG A 98 3.43 -2.48 -14.03
C ARG A 98 2.70 -3.19 -15.17
N VAL A 99 3.20 -3.02 -16.39
CA VAL A 99 2.61 -3.60 -17.60
C VAL A 99 3.70 -4.25 -18.45
N GLY A 100 3.37 -5.36 -19.09
CA GLY A 100 4.28 -6.11 -19.96
C GLY A 100 4.46 -5.50 -21.35
N ASP A 101 3.48 -4.75 -21.84
CA ASP A 101 3.53 -4.03 -23.11
C ASP A 101 2.85 -2.66 -22.99
N LEU A 102 3.67 -1.61 -22.92
CA LEU A 102 3.19 -0.25 -22.68
C LEU A 102 2.25 0.26 -23.77
N ASP A 103 2.59 0.02 -25.04
CA ASP A 103 1.83 0.56 -26.16
C ASP A 103 0.51 -0.20 -26.36
N ARG A 104 0.52 -1.52 -26.11
CA ARG A 104 -0.71 -2.32 -26.07
C ARG A 104 -1.67 -1.83 -24.99
N THR A 105 -1.17 -1.53 -23.79
CA THR A 105 -2.01 -1.05 -22.68
C THR A 105 -2.49 0.38 -22.90
N ILE A 106 -1.63 1.29 -23.40
CA ILE A 106 -2.06 2.65 -23.82
C ILE A 106 -3.19 2.55 -24.86
N LYS A 107 -3.04 1.69 -25.87
CA LYS A 107 -4.05 1.50 -26.91
C LYS A 107 -5.37 1.00 -26.32
N PHE A 108 -5.32 0.00 -25.44
CA PHE A 108 -6.52 -0.51 -24.77
C PHE A 108 -7.19 0.59 -23.94
N TYR A 109 -6.44 1.37 -23.16
CA TYR A 109 -7.02 2.42 -22.31
C TYR A 109 -7.63 3.57 -23.11
N THR A 110 -6.98 3.96 -24.21
CA THR A 110 -7.49 5.04 -25.06
C THR A 110 -8.65 4.61 -25.94
N GLU A 111 -8.60 3.42 -26.53
CA GLU A 111 -9.63 2.98 -27.50
C GLU A 111 -10.83 2.26 -26.86
N CYS A 112 -10.64 1.59 -25.73
CA CYS A 112 -11.68 0.72 -25.14
C CYS A 112 -12.40 1.36 -23.96
N ILE A 113 -11.67 2.07 -23.10
CA ILE A 113 -12.22 2.71 -21.88
C ILE A 113 -12.12 4.24 -21.91
N GLY A 114 -11.69 4.85 -23.03
CA GLY A 114 -11.84 6.28 -23.27
C GLY A 114 -10.92 7.20 -22.46
N MET A 115 -9.82 6.67 -21.91
CA MET A 115 -8.80 7.49 -21.25
C MET A 115 -7.98 8.29 -22.27
N LYS A 116 -7.28 9.32 -21.79
CA LYS A 116 -6.31 10.10 -22.55
C LYS A 116 -4.91 9.76 -22.07
N LEU A 117 -3.96 9.63 -23.01
CA LEU A 117 -2.54 9.67 -22.67
C LEU A 117 -2.19 11.12 -22.32
N LEU A 118 -1.85 11.37 -21.06
CA LEU A 118 -1.54 12.69 -20.53
C LEU A 118 -0.06 13.01 -20.71
N ARG A 119 0.80 12.04 -20.38
CA ARG A 119 2.25 12.19 -20.44
C ARG A 119 2.91 10.82 -20.61
N LYS A 120 4.05 10.78 -21.28
CA LYS A 120 4.91 9.60 -21.41
C LYS A 120 6.34 10.02 -21.14
N ARG A 121 7.04 9.31 -20.26
CA ARG A 121 8.42 9.62 -19.88
C ARG A 121 9.26 8.37 -19.99
N ASP A 122 10.33 8.43 -20.77
CA ASP A 122 11.30 7.34 -20.87
C ASP A 122 12.51 7.62 -19.98
N ILE A 123 12.97 6.62 -19.21
CA ILE A 123 14.11 6.72 -18.30
C ILE A 123 15.10 5.59 -18.63
N PRO A 124 15.85 5.70 -19.76
CA PRO A 124 16.74 4.64 -20.21
C PRO A 124 17.83 4.26 -19.21
N GLU A 125 18.30 5.22 -18.41
CA GLU A 125 19.33 4.98 -17.39
C GLU A 125 18.87 4.04 -16.26
N GLU A 126 17.56 3.93 -16.05
CA GLU A 126 16.93 3.04 -15.07
C GLU A 126 16.12 1.92 -15.73
N ARG A 127 16.12 1.87 -17.06
CA ARG A 127 15.50 0.82 -17.89
C ARG A 127 13.99 0.69 -17.68
N TYR A 128 13.28 1.81 -17.58
CA TYR A 128 11.83 1.82 -17.59
C TYR A 128 11.24 3.02 -18.33
N THR A 129 9.98 2.88 -18.75
CA THR A 129 9.16 3.97 -19.31
C THR A 129 7.89 4.08 -18.48
N ASN A 130 7.49 5.31 -18.15
CA ASN A 130 6.18 5.62 -17.59
C ASN A 130 5.21 6.16 -18.63
N ALA A 131 3.92 5.87 -18.45
CA ALA A 131 2.84 6.56 -19.12
C ALA A 131 1.73 6.92 -18.12
N PHE A 132 1.23 8.15 -18.20
CA PHE A 132 0.19 8.67 -17.34
C PHE A 132 -1.10 8.77 -18.14
N LEU A 133 -2.16 8.10 -17.68
CA LEU A 133 -3.45 8.03 -18.37
C LEU A 133 -4.61 8.33 -17.42
N GLY A 134 -5.61 9.08 -17.90
CA GLY A 134 -6.79 9.40 -17.12
C GLY A 134 -7.85 10.12 -17.94
N TYR A 135 -8.88 10.63 -17.27
CA TYR A 135 -10.00 11.32 -17.92
C TYR A 135 -9.82 12.85 -17.97
N GLY A 136 -8.84 13.38 -17.23
CA GLY A 136 -8.48 14.79 -17.20
C GLY A 136 -7.04 15.02 -16.71
N PRO A 137 -6.62 16.28 -16.56
CA PRO A 137 -5.24 16.62 -16.18
C PRO A 137 -4.89 16.18 -14.74
N GLU A 138 -3.61 15.82 -14.54
CA GLU A 138 -3.07 15.22 -13.30
C GLU A 138 -3.18 16.14 -12.06
N ASP A 139 -3.33 17.45 -12.28
CA ASP A 139 -3.49 18.46 -11.22
C ASP A 139 -4.85 18.40 -10.51
N SER A 140 -5.85 17.81 -11.17
CA SER A 140 -7.26 17.84 -10.76
C SER A 140 -7.95 16.48 -10.82
N HIS A 141 -7.36 15.49 -11.49
CA HIS A 141 -7.92 14.14 -11.62
C HIS A 141 -7.00 13.09 -11.00
N PHE A 142 -7.59 11.97 -10.61
CA PHE A 142 -6.89 10.74 -10.32
C PHE A 142 -6.52 10.03 -11.62
N VAL A 143 -5.26 9.61 -11.73
CA VAL A 143 -4.73 9.03 -12.97
C VAL A 143 -4.02 7.69 -12.73
N ILE A 144 -3.75 6.98 -13.80
CA ILE A 144 -2.94 5.76 -13.80
C ILE A 144 -1.53 6.12 -14.24
N GLU A 145 -0.54 5.73 -13.45
CA GLU A 145 0.87 5.68 -13.85
C GLU A 145 1.24 4.23 -14.20
N LEU A 146 1.35 3.95 -15.50
CA LEU A 146 1.90 2.71 -15.99
C LEU A 146 3.42 2.72 -15.88
N THR A 147 4.00 1.59 -15.49
CA THR A 147 5.45 1.37 -15.49
C THR A 147 5.79 0.17 -16.36
N TYR A 148 6.47 0.40 -17.49
CA TYR A 148 7.05 -0.66 -18.31
C TYR A 148 8.53 -0.80 -17.99
N ASN A 149 8.97 -1.98 -17.55
CA ASN A 149 10.39 -2.26 -17.33
C ASN A 149 10.95 -2.99 -18.55
N TYR A 150 12.10 -2.56 -19.07
CA TYR A 150 12.60 -3.04 -20.35
C TYR A 150 12.87 -4.54 -20.35
N GLY A 151 12.16 -5.25 -21.23
CA GLY A 151 12.30 -6.69 -21.42
C GLY A 151 11.58 -7.54 -20.37
N ILE A 152 10.75 -6.93 -19.51
CA ILE A 152 9.83 -7.66 -18.62
C ILE A 152 8.43 -7.56 -19.23
N ASP A 153 7.87 -8.70 -19.61
CA ASP A 153 6.64 -8.81 -20.40
C ASP A 153 5.44 -9.34 -19.61
N SER A 154 5.62 -9.67 -18.33
CA SER A 154 4.58 -10.24 -17.47
C SER A 154 4.86 -9.96 -16.00
N TYR A 155 3.78 -9.83 -15.24
CA TYR A 155 3.79 -9.61 -13.80
C TYR A 155 2.74 -10.49 -13.11
N ASP A 156 2.98 -10.79 -11.85
CA ASP A 156 2.03 -11.47 -11.00
C ASP A 156 1.15 -10.43 -10.29
N ILE A 157 -0.16 -10.43 -10.57
CA ILE A 157 -1.12 -9.52 -9.94
C ILE A 157 -1.32 -9.87 -8.45
N GLY A 158 -1.11 -11.14 -8.09
CA GLY A 158 -1.43 -11.65 -6.77
C GLY A 158 -2.93 -11.72 -6.48
N ALA A 159 -3.26 -12.21 -5.28
CA ALA A 159 -4.63 -12.39 -4.82
C ALA A 159 -5.17 -11.19 -4.02
N GLY A 160 -4.32 -10.23 -3.67
CA GLY A 160 -4.69 -9.08 -2.84
C GLY A 160 -5.31 -7.94 -3.64
N PHE A 161 -4.83 -7.72 -4.87
CA PHE A 161 -5.38 -6.66 -5.72
C PHE A 161 -6.79 -7.04 -6.18
N GLY A 162 -7.72 -6.10 -6.05
CA GLY A 162 -9.11 -6.29 -6.43
C GLY A 162 -9.36 -5.92 -7.88
N HIS A 163 -9.50 -4.62 -8.11
CA HIS A 163 -9.81 -4.01 -9.40
C HIS A 163 -9.61 -2.49 -9.33
N PHE A 164 -9.67 -1.84 -10.49
CA PHE A 164 -9.96 -0.41 -10.62
C PHE A 164 -11.44 -0.21 -10.94
N GLY A 165 -12.06 0.86 -10.46
CA GLY A 165 -13.44 1.20 -10.80
C GLY A 165 -13.50 2.36 -11.78
N ILE A 166 -14.33 2.23 -12.81
CA ILE A 166 -14.61 3.26 -13.80
C ILE A 166 -16.11 3.53 -13.84
N ALA A 167 -16.51 4.74 -13.48
CA ALA A 167 -17.87 5.22 -13.69
C ALA A 167 -18.11 5.53 -15.18
N VAL A 168 -19.16 4.95 -15.75
CA VAL A 168 -19.59 5.19 -17.13
C VAL A 168 -21.10 5.42 -17.18
N GLU A 169 -21.57 6.19 -18.15
CA GLU A 169 -23.02 6.49 -18.28
C GLU A 169 -23.84 5.31 -18.81
N ASP A 170 -23.20 4.43 -19.59
CA ASP A 170 -23.83 3.25 -20.20
C ASP A 170 -22.84 2.09 -20.17
N VAL A 171 -23.02 1.17 -19.21
CA VAL A 171 -22.13 0.03 -19.03
C VAL A 171 -22.27 -0.95 -20.20
N ALA A 172 -23.48 -1.16 -20.70
CA ALA A 172 -23.74 -2.10 -21.79
C ALA A 172 -23.00 -1.69 -23.07
N LYS A 173 -23.13 -0.43 -23.47
CA LYS A 173 -22.45 0.14 -24.63
C LYS A 173 -20.92 0.11 -24.48
N THR A 174 -20.42 0.40 -23.27
CA THR A 174 -18.98 0.35 -22.99
C THR A 174 -18.46 -1.09 -23.13
N VAL A 175 -19.18 -2.08 -22.60
CA VAL A 175 -18.82 -3.50 -22.76
C VAL A 175 -18.85 -3.94 -24.22
N GLU A 176 -19.85 -3.52 -25.00
CA GLU A 176 -19.90 -3.82 -26.44
C GLU A 176 -18.70 -3.26 -27.20
N LEU A 177 -18.29 -2.02 -26.90
CA LEU A 177 -17.09 -1.41 -27.46
C LEU A 177 -15.83 -2.22 -27.11
N ILE A 178 -15.68 -2.57 -25.83
CA ILE A 178 -14.53 -3.36 -25.34
C ILE A 178 -14.47 -4.72 -26.07
N LYS A 179 -15.61 -5.42 -26.21
CA LYS A 179 -15.70 -6.68 -26.96
C LYS A 179 -15.32 -6.51 -28.42
N ALA A 180 -15.84 -5.48 -29.08
CA ALA A 180 -15.54 -5.19 -30.48
C ALA A 180 -14.04 -4.90 -30.72
N LYS A 181 -13.35 -4.40 -29.70
CA LYS A 181 -11.90 -4.15 -29.71
C LYS A 181 -11.06 -5.33 -29.22
N GLY A 182 -11.67 -6.48 -28.95
CA GLY A 182 -10.99 -7.71 -28.50
C GLY A 182 -10.64 -7.74 -27.01
N GLY A 183 -11.21 -6.84 -26.21
CA GLY A 183 -11.08 -6.86 -24.76
C GLY A 183 -11.85 -8.01 -24.12
N LYS A 184 -11.39 -8.46 -22.96
CA LYS A 184 -11.98 -9.58 -22.24
C LYS A 184 -13.04 -9.09 -21.25
N VAL A 185 -14.18 -9.75 -21.24
CA VAL A 185 -15.30 -9.48 -20.33
C VAL A 185 -15.47 -10.68 -19.40
N ASN A 186 -15.28 -10.46 -18.11
CA ASN A 186 -15.37 -11.49 -17.09
C ASN A 186 -16.76 -11.57 -16.47
N ARG A 187 -17.49 -10.45 -16.50
CA ARG A 187 -18.87 -10.37 -16.05
C ARG A 187 -19.61 -9.40 -16.96
N GLU A 188 -20.68 -9.92 -17.56
CA GLU A 188 -21.58 -9.12 -18.38
C GLU A 188 -22.30 -8.04 -17.57
N PRO A 189 -22.74 -6.94 -18.22
CA PRO A 189 -23.56 -5.90 -17.61
C PRO A 189 -24.77 -6.48 -16.89
N GLY A 190 -24.94 -6.10 -15.63
CA GLY A 190 -26.12 -6.45 -14.87
C GLY A 190 -26.07 -5.87 -13.45
N PRO A 191 -27.20 -5.89 -12.73
CA PRO A 191 -27.25 -5.38 -11.37
C PRO A 191 -26.24 -6.10 -10.47
N VAL A 192 -25.61 -5.36 -9.57
CA VAL A 192 -24.83 -5.93 -8.46
C VAL A 192 -25.70 -6.87 -7.64
N LYS A 193 -25.12 -7.97 -7.15
CA LYS A 193 -25.85 -8.92 -6.31
C LYS A 193 -26.36 -8.21 -5.06
N GLY A 194 -27.69 -8.23 -4.86
CA GLY A 194 -28.33 -7.56 -3.72
C GLY A 194 -28.51 -6.04 -3.89
N GLY A 195 -28.30 -5.48 -5.09
CA GLY A 195 -28.52 -4.06 -5.37
C GLY A 195 -29.08 -3.81 -6.77
N SER A 196 -29.25 -2.54 -7.12
CA SER A 196 -29.80 -2.11 -8.41
C SER A 196 -28.77 -1.50 -9.36
N THR A 197 -27.57 -1.15 -8.86
CA THR A 197 -26.50 -0.57 -9.68
C THR A 197 -26.03 -1.55 -10.73
N VAL A 198 -26.09 -1.16 -12.01
CA VAL A 198 -25.59 -1.96 -13.13
C VAL A 198 -24.07 -1.88 -13.15
N ILE A 199 -23.42 -3.03 -13.18
CA ILE A 199 -21.97 -3.15 -13.24
C ILE A 199 -21.54 -4.26 -14.21
N ALA A 200 -20.31 -4.16 -14.70
CA ALA A 200 -19.63 -5.20 -15.48
C ALA A 200 -18.17 -5.32 -15.04
N PHE A 201 -17.53 -6.44 -15.35
CA PHE A 201 -16.08 -6.59 -15.15
C PHE A 201 -15.40 -6.92 -16.47
N VAL A 202 -14.35 -6.16 -16.76
CA VAL A 202 -13.47 -6.38 -17.91
C VAL A 202 -12.04 -6.56 -17.45
N GLU A 203 -11.23 -7.22 -18.27
CA GLU A 203 -9.80 -7.40 -18.05
C GLU A 203 -9.01 -6.66 -19.11
N ASP A 204 -7.94 -6.00 -18.67
CA ASP A 204 -6.97 -5.36 -19.54
C ASP A 204 -5.94 -6.36 -20.11
N PRO A 205 -4.99 -5.91 -20.96
CA PRO A 205 -3.99 -6.78 -21.57
C PRO A 205 -3.14 -7.62 -20.62
N ASP A 206 -2.91 -7.13 -19.40
CA ASP A 206 -2.07 -7.75 -18.37
C ASP A 206 -2.90 -8.55 -17.35
N GLY A 207 -4.24 -8.47 -17.43
CA GLY A 207 -5.19 -9.19 -16.57
C GLY A 207 -5.69 -8.38 -15.38
N TYR A 208 -5.39 -7.07 -15.31
CA TYR A 208 -5.99 -6.21 -14.30
C TYR A 208 -7.49 -6.08 -14.55
N LYS A 209 -8.26 -6.22 -13.48
CA LYS A 209 -9.71 -6.11 -13.53
C LYS A 209 -10.12 -4.64 -13.43
N PHE A 210 -11.06 -4.27 -14.30
CA PHE A 210 -11.77 -3.00 -14.24
C PHE A 210 -13.25 -3.30 -13.99
N GLU A 211 -13.80 -2.78 -12.90
CA GLU A 211 -15.24 -2.70 -12.69
C GLU A 211 -15.76 -1.48 -13.45
N LEU A 212 -16.76 -1.69 -14.29
CA LEU A 212 -17.51 -0.61 -14.94
C LEU A 212 -18.77 -0.37 -14.11
N LEU A 213 -18.98 0.85 -13.65
CA LEU A 213 -20.09 1.24 -12.79
C LEU A 213 -21.02 2.19 -13.53
N GLU A 214 -22.28 1.82 -13.71
CA GLU A 214 -23.25 2.70 -14.36
C GLU A 214 -23.63 3.83 -13.40
N ARG A 215 -23.22 5.06 -13.74
CA ARG A 215 -23.46 6.27 -12.96
C ARG A 215 -23.74 7.42 -13.91
N GLY A 216 -24.47 8.44 -13.42
CA GLY A 216 -24.56 9.71 -14.14
C GLY A 216 -23.20 10.39 -14.28
N PRO A 217 -23.12 11.49 -15.04
CA PRO A 217 -21.87 12.24 -15.24
C PRO A 217 -21.17 12.54 -13.91
N THR A 218 -19.87 12.22 -13.84
CA THR A 218 -19.02 12.46 -12.67
C THR A 218 -17.77 13.25 -13.07
N PRO A 219 -17.25 14.14 -12.20
CA PRO A 219 -15.96 14.78 -12.44
C PRO A 219 -14.79 13.80 -12.38
N GLU A 220 -14.95 12.62 -11.77
CA GLU A 220 -13.86 11.65 -11.58
C GLU A 220 -14.30 10.25 -12.04
N PRO A 221 -14.22 9.95 -13.35
CA PRO A 221 -14.64 8.64 -13.85
C PRO A 221 -13.76 7.49 -13.35
N LEU A 222 -12.46 7.70 -13.10
CA LEU A 222 -11.60 6.68 -12.46
C LEU A 222 -11.82 6.73 -10.94
N CYS A 223 -12.87 6.06 -10.49
CA CYS A 223 -13.48 6.34 -9.19
C CYS A 223 -13.07 5.38 -8.07
N GLN A 224 -12.42 4.25 -8.33
CA GLN A 224 -12.05 3.31 -7.27
C GLN A 224 -10.68 2.64 -7.51
N VAL A 225 -9.99 2.38 -6.41
CA VAL A 225 -8.98 1.32 -6.31
C VAL A 225 -9.44 0.34 -5.24
N MET A 226 -9.62 -0.93 -5.58
CA MET A 226 -10.07 -1.95 -4.63
C MET A 226 -8.91 -2.84 -4.19
N LEU A 227 -8.70 -2.91 -2.87
CA LEU A 227 -7.68 -3.75 -2.24
C LEU A 227 -8.33 -4.67 -1.21
N ARG A 228 -7.88 -5.94 -1.19
CA ARG A 228 -8.30 -6.89 -0.15
C ARG A 228 -7.47 -6.70 1.12
N VAL A 229 -8.13 -6.82 2.26
CA VAL A 229 -7.53 -6.70 3.60
C VAL A 229 -7.97 -7.84 4.50
N GLY A 230 -7.11 -8.20 5.45
CA GLY A 230 -7.34 -9.29 6.39
C GLY A 230 -8.18 -8.92 7.61
N ASP A 231 -8.28 -7.63 7.91
CA ASP A 231 -9.10 -7.08 8.99
C ASP A 231 -9.64 -5.71 8.58
N LEU A 232 -10.94 -5.64 8.33
CA LEU A 232 -11.57 -4.43 7.81
C LEU A 232 -11.59 -3.28 8.83
N ASP A 233 -11.85 -3.58 10.10
CA ASP A 233 -11.96 -2.55 11.14
C ASP A 233 -10.59 -1.97 11.50
N ARG A 234 -9.55 -2.82 11.54
CA ARG A 234 -8.17 -2.37 11.64
C ARG A 234 -7.78 -1.46 10.48
N SER A 235 -8.16 -1.84 9.26
CA SER A 235 -7.83 -1.08 8.06
C SER A 235 -8.54 0.26 8.04
N ILE A 236 -9.85 0.31 8.29
CA ILE A 236 -10.63 1.56 8.40
C ILE A 236 -9.97 2.48 9.43
N SER A 237 -9.74 1.99 10.65
CA SER A 237 -9.10 2.76 11.73
C SER A 237 -7.73 3.30 11.33
N PHE A 238 -6.93 2.51 10.61
CA PHE A 238 -5.63 2.96 10.10
C PHE A 238 -5.78 4.11 9.11
N TYR A 239 -6.58 3.95 8.06
CA TYR A 239 -6.71 4.98 7.02
C TYR A 239 -7.42 6.25 7.55
N GLU A 240 -8.35 6.13 8.49
CA GLU A 240 -8.95 7.30 9.14
C GLU A 240 -7.93 8.09 9.97
N LYS A 241 -7.07 7.41 10.73
CA LYS A 241 -6.14 8.06 11.68
C LYS A 241 -4.82 8.47 11.05
N ALA A 242 -4.21 7.60 10.24
CA ALA A 242 -2.93 7.83 9.61
C ALA A 242 -3.06 8.70 8.37
N PHE A 243 -4.10 8.48 7.57
CA PHE A 243 -4.24 9.11 6.25
C PHE A 243 -5.30 10.22 6.26
N GLY A 244 -6.16 10.28 7.28
CA GLY A 244 -7.18 11.32 7.42
C GLY A 244 -8.41 11.11 6.56
N MET A 245 -8.53 9.96 5.91
CA MET A 245 -9.69 9.64 5.07
C MET A 245 -10.95 9.49 5.93
N ASP A 246 -12.11 9.65 5.32
CA ASP A 246 -13.41 9.42 5.95
C ASP A 246 -13.98 8.08 5.48
N LEU A 247 -14.59 7.33 6.40
CA LEU A 247 -15.41 6.17 6.06
C LEU A 247 -16.72 6.67 5.42
N LEU A 248 -16.86 6.46 4.11
CA LEU A 248 -18.00 6.93 3.33
C LEU A 248 -19.15 5.93 3.33
N CYS A 249 -18.82 4.64 3.27
CA CYS A 249 -19.78 3.56 3.26
C CYS A 249 -19.15 2.29 3.83
N LYS A 250 -19.92 1.52 4.61
CA LYS A 250 -19.58 0.15 5.01
C LYS A 250 -20.78 -0.74 4.72
N ARG A 251 -20.56 -1.83 3.99
CA ARG A 251 -21.63 -2.77 3.60
C ARG A 251 -21.18 -4.19 3.92
N ASP A 252 -22.00 -4.88 4.69
CA ASP A 252 -21.79 -6.29 4.99
C ASP A 252 -22.66 -7.17 4.10
N ASN A 253 -22.09 -8.25 3.60
CA ASN A 253 -22.76 -9.19 2.73
C ASN A 253 -22.54 -10.64 3.23
N PRO A 254 -23.31 -11.07 4.24
CA PRO A 254 -23.14 -12.39 4.85
C PRO A 254 -23.48 -13.55 3.91
N GLU A 255 -24.36 -13.33 2.93
CA GLU A 255 -24.71 -14.34 1.91
C GLU A 255 -23.49 -14.72 1.07
N TYR A 256 -22.71 -13.73 0.66
CA TYR A 256 -21.50 -13.91 -0.15
C TYR A 256 -20.20 -13.87 0.67
N LYS A 257 -20.31 -13.79 2.00
CA LYS A 257 -19.20 -13.85 2.96
C LYS A 257 -18.11 -12.79 2.75
N TYR A 258 -18.51 -11.55 2.50
CA TYR A 258 -17.59 -10.43 2.43
C TYR A 258 -18.18 -9.16 3.04
N THR A 259 -17.32 -8.24 3.45
CA THR A 259 -17.67 -6.88 3.88
C THR A 259 -16.80 -5.90 3.11
N THR A 260 -17.40 -4.82 2.59
CA THR A 260 -16.69 -3.75 1.88
C THR A 260 -16.76 -2.44 2.65
N ALA A 261 -15.71 -1.63 2.56
CA ALA A 261 -15.71 -0.25 3.01
C ALA A 261 -15.18 0.70 1.92
N MET A 262 -15.89 1.78 1.68
CA MET A 262 -15.48 2.87 0.80
C MET A 262 -14.92 4.00 1.64
N ILE A 263 -13.73 4.46 1.31
CA ILE A 263 -12.99 5.41 2.13
C ILE A 263 -12.18 6.38 1.26
N GLY A 264 -12.17 7.67 1.59
CA GLY A 264 -11.53 8.68 0.75
C GLY A 264 -11.54 10.09 1.33
N TYR A 265 -11.25 11.09 0.49
CA TYR A 265 -11.15 12.51 0.88
C TYR A 265 -12.32 13.39 0.40
N GLY A 266 -13.41 12.76 -0.04
CA GLY A 266 -14.57 13.44 -0.58
C GLY A 266 -15.68 12.44 -0.86
N SER A 267 -16.81 12.92 -1.37
CA SER A 267 -17.96 12.05 -1.67
C SER A 267 -17.64 11.02 -2.76
N GLU A 268 -18.18 9.81 -2.58
CA GLU A 268 -17.93 8.63 -3.44
C GLU A 268 -18.32 8.84 -4.92
N ASP A 269 -19.27 9.74 -5.17
CA ASP A 269 -19.79 10.05 -6.51
C ASP A 269 -18.91 11.02 -7.31
N LYS A 270 -17.97 11.73 -6.64
CA LYS A 270 -17.18 12.82 -7.24
C LYS A 270 -15.67 12.65 -7.09
N ASN A 271 -15.21 11.60 -6.42
CA ASN A 271 -13.81 11.41 -6.08
C ASN A 271 -13.42 9.95 -6.27
N CYS A 272 -12.12 9.71 -6.51
CA CYS A 272 -11.57 8.37 -6.36
C CYS A 272 -11.58 7.98 -4.88
N VAL A 273 -12.11 6.78 -4.59
CA VAL A 273 -12.12 6.18 -3.26
C VAL A 273 -11.23 4.93 -3.23
N LEU A 274 -10.75 4.61 -2.04
CA LEU A 274 -10.20 3.30 -1.75
C LEU A 274 -11.35 2.39 -1.32
N GLU A 275 -11.57 1.30 -2.05
CA GLU A 275 -12.46 0.23 -1.63
C GLU A 275 -11.65 -0.85 -0.91
N LEU A 276 -11.99 -1.12 0.34
CA LEU A 276 -11.41 -2.19 1.13
C LEU A 276 -12.37 -3.36 1.19
N THR A 277 -11.94 -4.54 0.74
CA THR A 277 -12.75 -5.76 0.81
C THR A 277 -12.15 -6.76 1.79
N TYR A 278 -12.95 -7.16 2.79
CA TYR A 278 -12.65 -8.27 3.67
C TYR A 278 -13.50 -9.48 3.27
N ASN A 279 -12.87 -10.63 3.06
CA ASN A 279 -13.57 -11.91 2.88
C ASN A 279 -13.51 -12.70 4.18
N TYR A 280 -14.63 -13.28 4.61
CA TYR A 280 -14.74 -13.86 5.94
C TYR A 280 -13.71 -14.96 6.18
N GLY A 281 -12.91 -14.80 7.23
CA GLY A 281 -11.89 -15.76 7.64
C GLY A 281 -10.61 -15.75 6.78
N ILE A 282 -10.51 -14.87 5.79
CA ILE A 282 -9.30 -14.71 4.96
C ILE A 282 -8.52 -13.50 5.46
N THR A 283 -7.40 -13.76 6.13
CA THR A 283 -6.61 -12.73 6.82
C THR A 283 -5.35 -12.30 6.07
N GLU A 284 -4.96 -13.03 5.03
CA GLU A 284 -3.74 -12.77 4.26
C GLU A 284 -3.99 -12.95 2.77
N TYR A 285 -3.32 -12.12 1.98
CA TYR A 285 -3.35 -12.19 0.53
C TYR A 285 -1.95 -11.95 -0.02
N ASP A 286 -1.59 -12.76 -1.01
CA ASP A 286 -0.42 -12.48 -1.84
C ASP A 286 -0.61 -11.16 -2.59
N LYS A 287 0.43 -10.32 -2.55
CA LYS A 287 0.42 -8.99 -3.14
C LYS A 287 0.86 -9.00 -4.59
N GLY A 288 1.45 -10.10 -5.05
CA GLY A 288 2.09 -10.18 -6.35
C GLY A 288 3.23 -9.17 -6.47
N ASN A 289 3.59 -8.87 -7.71
CA ASN A 289 4.59 -7.87 -8.07
C ASN A 289 4.12 -6.92 -9.18
N ALA A 290 2.84 -6.98 -9.58
CA ALA A 290 2.29 -6.13 -10.63
C ALA A 290 1.85 -4.76 -10.10
N TYR A 291 0.93 -4.72 -9.13
CA TYR A 291 0.55 -3.47 -8.42
C TYR A 291 1.76 -2.92 -7.65
N ALA A 292 1.98 -1.60 -7.67
CA ALA A 292 3.09 -0.99 -6.96
C ALA A 292 2.62 -0.18 -5.74
N GLN A 293 1.83 0.88 -5.95
CA GLN A 293 1.40 1.79 -4.87
C GLN A 293 0.29 2.74 -5.32
N ILE A 294 -0.37 3.39 -4.36
CA ILE A 294 -1.11 4.64 -4.60
C ILE A 294 -0.23 5.82 -4.19
N ALA A 295 -0.33 6.93 -4.92
CA ALA A 295 0.26 8.21 -4.54
C ALA A 295 -0.82 9.16 -4.00
N ILE A 296 -0.52 9.81 -2.87
CA ILE A 296 -1.42 10.77 -2.20
C ILE A 296 -0.68 12.09 -1.95
N GLY A 297 -1.29 13.19 -2.36
CA GLY A 297 -0.80 14.54 -2.11
C GLY A 297 -0.95 14.93 -0.64
N THR A 298 -0.01 15.71 -0.11
CA THR A 298 -0.03 16.26 1.26
C THR A 298 0.72 17.58 1.31
N ASN A 299 0.35 18.47 2.25
CA ASN A 299 1.13 19.70 2.44
C ASN A 299 2.39 19.47 3.28
N ASP A 300 2.54 18.33 3.97
CA ASP A 300 3.71 18.03 4.79
C ASP A 300 3.98 16.53 4.87
N VAL A 301 4.97 16.07 4.09
CA VAL A 301 5.41 14.67 4.09
C VAL A 301 6.06 14.24 5.41
N TYR A 302 6.61 15.17 6.20
CA TYR A 302 7.26 14.88 7.48
C TYR A 302 6.23 14.56 8.56
N ARG A 303 5.23 15.43 8.72
CA ARG A 303 4.10 15.18 9.61
C ARG A 303 3.28 13.96 9.19
N THR A 304 3.20 13.71 7.88
CA THR A 304 2.60 12.46 7.36
C THR A 304 3.35 11.23 7.87
N ALA A 305 4.69 11.21 7.75
CA ALA A 305 5.49 10.08 8.22
C ALA A 305 5.34 9.87 9.73
N GLU A 306 5.23 10.95 10.50
CA GLU A 306 4.95 10.90 11.93
C GLU A 306 3.58 10.27 12.22
N ALA A 307 2.52 10.69 11.52
CA ALA A 307 1.18 10.12 11.66
C ALA A 307 1.16 8.62 11.35
N VAL A 308 1.79 8.21 10.24
CA VAL A 308 1.89 6.79 9.86
C VAL A 308 2.56 5.96 10.96
N LYS A 309 3.69 6.43 11.51
CA LYS A 309 4.41 5.74 12.60
C LYS A 309 3.55 5.62 13.86
N ASN A 310 2.78 6.66 14.19
CA ASN A 310 1.95 6.68 15.39
C ASN A 310 0.72 5.78 15.28
N PHE A 311 0.14 5.63 14.08
CA PHE A 311 -1.14 4.94 13.88
C PHE A 311 -1.02 3.55 13.26
N GLY A 312 0.13 2.89 13.40
CA GLY A 312 0.29 1.45 13.10
C GLY A 312 0.76 1.12 11.69
N GLY A 313 1.16 2.11 10.90
CA GLY A 313 1.78 1.91 9.59
C GLY A 313 3.30 1.81 9.69
N LYS A 314 3.92 1.30 8.62
CA LYS A 314 5.39 1.18 8.53
C LYS A 314 5.93 2.14 7.48
N VAL A 315 6.68 3.15 7.91
CA VAL A 315 7.45 4.00 6.98
C VAL A 315 8.57 3.16 6.35
N THR A 316 8.60 3.11 5.02
CA THR A 316 9.60 2.39 4.21
C THR A 316 10.60 3.33 3.54
N ARG A 317 10.23 4.60 3.38
CA ARG A 317 11.13 5.69 3.01
C ARG A 317 10.86 6.87 3.92
N GLU A 318 11.87 7.28 4.68
CA GLU A 318 11.79 8.47 5.53
C GLU A 318 11.50 9.74 4.70
N PRO A 319 10.77 10.71 5.26
CA PRO A 319 10.36 11.91 4.54
C PRO A 319 11.56 12.75 4.11
N GLY A 320 11.57 13.15 2.85
CA GLY A 320 12.61 14.03 2.33
C GLY A 320 12.61 14.17 0.82
N PRO A 321 13.44 15.08 0.29
CA PRO A 321 13.56 15.31 -1.14
C PRO A 321 14.13 14.08 -1.87
N LEU A 322 13.61 13.81 -3.07
CA LEU A 322 14.23 12.88 -3.99
C LEU A 322 15.53 13.49 -4.56
N PRO A 323 16.63 12.72 -4.63
CA PRO A 323 17.86 13.20 -5.25
C PRO A 323 17.63 13.65 -6.70
N GLY A 324 18.11 14.83 -7.06
CA GLY A 324 18.03 15.37 -8.42
C GLY A 324 16.82 16.26 -8.66
N ILE A 325 15.60 15.79 -8.35
CA ILE A 325 14.35 16.54 -8.60
C ILE A 325 13.84 17.34 -7.40
N ASN A 326 14.38 17.08 -6.20
CA ASN A 326 14.01 17.73 -4.94
C ASN A 326 12.54 17.59 -4.50
N THR A 327 11.71 16.83 -5.22
CA THR A 327 10.35 16.49 -4.81
C THR A 327 10.35 15.77 -3.47
N LYS A 328 9.69 16.37 -2.48
CA LYS A 328 9.59 15.79 -1.14
C LYS A 328 8.57 14.66 -1.15
N ILE A 329 9.01 13.47 -0.70
CA ILE A 329 8.14 12.30 -0.56
C ILE A 329 8.39 11.57 0.77
N THR A 330 7.40 10.80 1.20
CA THR A 330 7.57 9.69 2.17
C THR A 330 6.84 8.46 1.62
N ALA A 331 7.29 7.26 1.97
CA ALA A 331 6.60 6.03 1.57
C ALA A 331 6.33 5.16 2.78
N CYS A 332 5.19 4.47 2.77
CA CYS A 332 4.77 3.60 3.85
C CYS A 332 4.03 2.36 3.36
N LEU A 333 3.90 1.39 4.27
CA LEU A 333 3.00 0.26 4.15
C LEU A 333 1.87 0.42 5.17
N ASP A 334 0.66 0.07 4.76
CA ASP A 334 -0.48 -0.14 5.65
C ASP A 334 -0.33 -1.46 6.45
N PRO A 335 -1.25 -1.77 7.38
CA PRO A 335 -1.19 -3.00 8.19
C PRO A 335 -1.20 -4.30 7.38
N ASP A 336 -1.67 -4.27 6.12
CA ASP A 336 -1.77 -5.42 5.23
C ASP A 336 -0.62 -5.48 4.23
N GLY A 337 0.28 -4.49 4.24
CA GLY A 337 1.46 -4.42 3.38
C GLY A 337 1.24 -3.66 2.07
N TRP A 338 0.10 -2.97 1.89
CA TRP A 338 -0.13 -2.13 0.72
C TRP A 338 0.68 -0.87 0.79
N LYS A 339 1.43 -0.58 -0.28
CA LYS A 339 2.31 0.57 -0.35
C LYS A 339 1.55 1.83 -0.74
N THR A 340 1.85 2.91 -0.04
CA THR A 340 1.43 4.27 -0.39
C THR A 340 2.65 5.19 -0.40
N VAL A 341 2.70 6.10 -1.37
CA VAL A 341 3.68 7.19 -1.42
C VAL A 341 2.95 8.49 -1.20
N PHE A 342 3.39 9.27 -0.23
CA PHE A 342 2.92 10.63 -0.05
C PHE A 342 3.86 11.60 -0.71
N VAL A 343 3.30 12.51 -1.49
CA VAL A 343 4.03 13.51 -2.28
C VAL A 343 3.61 14.89 -1.82
N ASP A 344 4.58 15.79 -1.66
CA ASP A 344 4.29 17.19 -1.37
C ASP A 344 3.47 17.83 -2.50
N ASN A 345 2.34 18.45 -2.15
CA ASN A 345 1.40 19.01 -3.11
C ASN A 345 2.04 20.07 -4.03
N ILE A 346 2.94 20.90 -3.49
CA ILE A 346 3.59 21.97 -4.25
C ILE A 346 4.62 21.36 -5.20
N ASP A 347 5.40 20.39 -4.73
CA ASP A 347 6.40 19.74 -5.57
C ASP A 347 5.77 18.87 -6.66
N PHE A 348 4.65 18.19 -6.38
CA PHE A 348 3.93 17.41 -7.39
C PHE A 348 3.53 18.28 -8.60
N LEU A 349 3.02 19.50 -8.37
CA LEU A 349 2.65 20.40 -9.45
C LEU A 349 3.84 20.80 -10.32
N LYS A 350 5.04 20.92 -9.75
CA LYS A 350 6.27 21.20 -10.52
C LYS A 350 6.68 20.05 -11.43
N GLU A 351 6.25 18.82 -11.15
CA GLU A 351 6.52 17.65 -12.01
C GLU A 351 5.58 17.55 -13.22
N LEU A 352 4.49 18.35 -13.22
CA LEU A 352 3.52 18.40 -14.31
C LEU A 352 3.87 19.43 -15.39
N GLU A 353 4.75 20.39 -15.06
CA GLU A 353 5.37 21.35 -15.98
C GLU A 353 6.50 20.68 -16.80
#